data_AF-A0A820TFP8-F1
#
_entry.id   AF-A0A820TFP8-F1
#
_cell.length_a   1.000
_cell.length_b   1.000
_cell.length_c   1.000
_cell.angle_alpha   90.00
_cell.angle_beta   90.00
_cell.angle_gamma   90.00
#
_symmetry.space_group_name_H-M   'P 1'
#
loop_
_entity.id
_entity.type
_entity.pdbx_description
1 polymer ?
#
loop_
_entity_poly.entity_id
_entity_poly.type
_entity_poly.pdbx_seq_one_letter_code
_entity_poly.pdbx_strand_id
1 'polypeptide(L)' 'MREAFVILTSEIQAKSPAISFINSNKGKPLLVADDYTFKLNEATTATKYWICTINGCAAK' A
#
# COMPACT_ATOMS: atom_id res chain seq x y z
N MET A 1 43.09 2.55 26.09
CA MET A 1 42.61 1.85 24.87
C MET A 1 41.14 1.54 25.11
N ARG A 2 40.23 2.32 24.49
CA ARG A 2 39.24 1.88 23.48
C ARG A 2 38.48 0.62 23.97
N GLU A 3 37.16 0.66 24.10
CA GLU A 3 36.28 0.57 22.92
C GLU A 3 35.02 1.45 23.02
N ALA A 4 34.70 2.11 21.91
CA ALA A 4 33.42 2.75 21.66
C ALA A 4 32.53 1.74 20.94
N PHE A 5 31.40 1.38 21.55
CA PHE A 5 30.39 0.51 20.94
C PHE A 5 29.52 1.36 20.01
N VAL A 6 29.82 1.31 18.71
CA VAL A 6 28.99 1.94 17.68
C VAL A 6 27.77 1.06 17.46
N ILE A 7 26.62 1.40 18.06
CA ILE A 7 25.35 0.81 17.65
C ILE A 7 25.02 1.41 16.28
N LEU A 8 25.26 0.64 15.23
CA LEU A 8 24.58 0.81 13.94
C LEU A 8 23.09 0.52 14.19
N THR A 9 22.29 1.52 14.56
CA THR A 9 20.85 1.36 14.48
C THR A 9 20.49 1.41 13.00
N SER A 10 20.31 0.22 12.43
CA SER A 10 19.86 -0.03 11.08
C SER A 10 18.64 0.85 10.75
N GLU A 11 18.86 1.78 9.82
CA GLU A 11 17.96 2.20 8.75
C GLU A 11 16.46 2.25 9.10
N ILE A 12 15.91 3.46 9.24
CA ILE A 12 14.47 3.71 9.13
C ILE A 12 14.06 3.37 7.69
N GLN A 13 13.81 2.09 7.40
CA GLN A 13 13.29 1.64 6.12
C GLN A 13 11.82 2.06 6.07
N ALA A 14 11.54 3.23 5.49
CA ALA A 14 10.20 3.60 5.07
C ALA A 14 9.72 2.56 4.04
N LYS A 15 9.02 1.53 4.53
CA LYS A 15 8.40 0.52 3.68
C LYS A 15 7.22 1.18 2.99
N SER A 16 7.41 1.57 1.73
CA SER A 16 6.27 1.94 0.89
C SER A 16 5.40 0.70 0.68
N PRO A 17 4.07 0.83 0.71
CA PRO A 17 3.17 -0.27 0.41
C PRO A 17 3.51 -0.86 -0.95
N ALA A 18 3.60 -2.19 -1.04
CA ALA A 18 3.76 -2.85 -2.33
C ALA A 18 2.43 -2.75 -3.08
N ILE A 19 2.41 -2.01 -4.18
CA ILE A 19 1.20 -1.78 -4.98
C ILE A 19 1.22 -2.68 -6.21
N SER A 20 0.12 -3.40 -6.43
CA SER A 20 -0.10 -4.15 -7.67
C SER A 20 -1.53 -3.99 -8.18
N PHE A 21 -1.75 -4.28 -9.46
CA PHE A 21 -3.07 -4.25 -10.07
C PHE A 21 -3.47 -5.65 -10.52
N ILE A 22 -4.68 -6.07 -10.16
CA ILE A 22 -5.27 -7.34 -10.59
C ILE A 22 -6.62 -7.07 -11.26
N ASN A 23 -7.14 -8.06 -12.00
CA ASN A 23 -8.49 -8.01 -12.52
C ASN A 23 -9.44 -8.78 -11.61
N SER A 24 -10.58 -8.17 -11.28
CA SER A 24 -11.71 -8.86 -10.69
C SER A 24 -12.24 -9.93 -11.66
N ASN A 25 -12.95 -10.93 -11.15
CA ASN A 25 -13.64 -11.93 -11.96
C ASN A 25 -14.63 -11.32 -12.98
N LYS A 26 -15.09 -10.08 -12.75
CA LYS A 26 -15.94 -9.30 -13.67
C LYS A 26 -15.14 -8.42 -14.64
N GLY A 27 -13.82 -8.62 -14.74
CA GLY A 27 -12.90 -7.87 -15.60
C GLY A 27 -12.48 -6.49 -15.10
N LYS A 28 -13.08 -5.97 -14.02
CA LYS A 28 -12.76 -4.63 -13.48
C LYS A 28 -11.40 -4.60 -12.78
N PRO A 29 -10.59 -3.54 -12.93
CA PRO A 29 -9.31 -3.43 -12.24
C PRO A 29 -9.51 -3.26 -10.73
N LEU A 30 -8.65 -3.92 -9.98
CA LEU A 30 -8.53 -3.84 -8.53
C LEU A 30 -7.09 -3.46 -8.20
N LEU A 31 -6.93 -2.62 -7.20
CA LEU A 31 -5.66 -2.25 -6.61
C LEU A 31 -5.41 -3.16 -5.41
N VAL A 32 -4.21 -3.72 -5.29
CA VAL A 32 -3.77 -4.47 -4.12
C VAL A 32 -2.62 -3.71 -3.46
N ALA A 33 -2.78 -3.38 -2.19
CA ALA A 33 -1.76 -2.71 -1.37
C ALA A 33 -1.80 -3.26 0.05
N ASP A 34 -0.65 -3.68 0.59
CA ASP A 34 -0.50 -4.27 1.93
C ASP A 34 -1.56 -5.35 2.26
N ASP A 35 -1.76 -6.29 1.33
CA ASP A 35 -2.74 -7.38 1.42
C ASP A 35 -4.22 -6.94 1.43
N TYR A 36 -4.50 -5.63 1.30
CA TYR A 36 -5.83 -5.11 1.06
C TYR A 36 -6.12 -4.97 -0.42
N THR A 37 -7.38 -5.22 -0.79
CA THR A 37 -7.86 -4.99 -2.15
C THR A 37 -8.77 -3.76 -2.17
N PHE A 38 -8.63 -2.93 -3.20
CA PHE A 38 -9.40 -1.73 -3.40
C PHE A 38 -10.04 -1.75 -4.78
N LYS A 39 -11.30 -1.32 -4.85
CA LYS A 39 -12.02 -1.12 -6.10
C LYS A 39 -11.98 0.34 -6.50
N LEU A 40 -11.96 0.61 -7.80
CA LEU A 40 -12.06 1.96 -8.32
C LEU A 40 -13.44 2.54 -7.96
N ASN A 41 -13.45 3.66 -7.23
CA ASN A 41 -14.67 4.39 -6.91
C ASN A 41 -14.94 5.47 -7.95
N GLU A 42 -13.96 6.34 -8.15
CA GLU A 42 -14.05 7.51 -9.03
C GLU A 42 -12.74 7.68 -9.78
N ALA A 43 -12.83 8.16 -11.01
CA ALA A 43 -11.68 8.51 -11.81
C ALA A 43 -11.93 9.87 -12.44
N THR A 44 -11.02 10.81 -12.17
CA THR A 44 -10.91 12.06 -12.91
C THR A 44 -9.82 11.92 -13.96
N THR A 45 -9.64 12.94 -14.79
CA THR A 45 -8.58 12.99 -15.81
C THR A 45 -7.18 12.89 -15.20
N ALA A 46 -7.02 13.29 -13.94
CA ALA A 46 -5.73 13.33 -13.24
C ALA A 46 -5.58 12.25 -12.15
N THR A 47 -6.67 11.84 -11.50
CA THR A 47 -6.60 11.07 -10.26
C THR A 47 -7.64 9.94 -10.24
N LYS A 48 -7.25 8.80 -9.65
CA LYS A 48 -8.14 7.66 -9.41
C LYS A 48 -8.32 7.47 -7.91
N TYR A 49 -9.56 7.49 -7.45
CA TYR A 49 -9.94 7.22 -6.07
C TYR A 49 -10.32 5.76 -5.93
N TRP A 50 -9.70 5.09 -4.96
CA TRP A 50 -9.88 3.67 -4.68
C TRP A 50 -10.46 3.49 -3.28
N ILE A 51 -11.41 2.58 -3.14
CA ILE A 51 -12.02 2.26 -1.86
C ILE A 51 -11.80 0.80 -1.51
N CYS A 52 -11.45 0.52 -0.25
CA CYS A 52 -11.20 -0.82 0.23
C CYS A 52 -12.45 -1.69 0.02
N THR A 53 -12.27 -2.93 -0.44
CA THR A 53 -13.40 -3.85 -0.70
C THR A 53 -13.96 -4.48 0.58
N ILE A 54 -13.23 -4.38 1.70
CA ILE A 54 -13.65 -4.87 3.01
C ILE A 54 -14.51 -3.79 3.68
N ASN A 55 -15.71 -4.16 4.13
CA ASN A 55 -16.59 -3.24 4.87
C ASN A 55 -15.96 -2.85 6.21
N GLY A 56 -15.90 -1.55 6.51
CA GLY A 56 -15.30 -1.05 7.76
C GLY A 56 -13.76 -1.03 7.77
N CYS A 57 -13.13 -1.23 6.61
CA CYS A 57 -11.69 -1.14 6.45
C CYS A 57 -11.19 0.27 6.78
N ALA A 58 -10.36 0.38 7.82
CA ALA A 58 -9.78 1.64 8.30
C ALA A 58 -8.46 1.99 7.58
N ALA A 59 -8.17 1.37 6.43
CA ALA A 59 -7.01 1.71 5.62
C ALA A 59 -7.11 3.19 5.24
N LYS A 60 -6.28 4.01 5.89
CA LYS A 60 -6.14 5.47 5.71
C LYS A 60 -4.90 5.76 4.88
#